data_AF-A0ABD7EA48-F1
#
_entry.id   AF-A0ABD7EA48-F1
#
_cell.length_a   1.000
_cell.length_b   1.000
_cell.length_c   1.000
_cell.angle_alpha   90.00
_cell.angle_beta   90.00
_cell.angle_gamma   90.00
#
_symmetry.space_group_name_H-M   'P 1'
#
loop_
_entity.id
_entity.type
_entity.pdbx_description
1 polymer ?
#
loop_
_entity_poly.entity_id
_entity_poly.type
_entity_poly.pdbx_seq_one_letter_code
_entity_poly.pdbx_strand_id
1 'polypeptide(L)'
;MPMEFIDKLNSLSAKIKQQAGVIETEEATKNAFVMPFINNVLGYDVFDPTEVIPEFVCDIGTKKGEKIDYAILKNSEVQILIECKKIGDPLNINHASQLFRYFHVTNARISILTNGQAYKFFTDLEAPNKMDEKPFLEIDLLDLDETVVPEIKKLTKSAFDLESIINAAGELKYVSLIKKVLHAQMNNPEEDFVKFFAARIYEGMLTQKVKDTFAKLTKKAANQYINSQINERLKSAIGGGSLSVIDSNSHNEEVECINKEETDIATTMEELEGFHIVKAIVRVVLDAPRIVHRDTKSYFGILVDDNNRKPLCRLHFNRNQKYIGLFDLEKNETRHPIESLDDIYSFSDELKATAALYN
;
A
#
# COMPACT_ATOMS: atom_id res chain seq x y z
N MET A 1 -11.28 0.60 28.44
CA MET A 1 -10.26 1.61 28.11
C MET A 1 -9.23 1.16 27.05
N PRO A 2 -9.63 0.64 25.86
CA PRO A 2 -8.74 0.60 24.67
C PRO A 2 -8.79 1.88 23.82
N MET A 3 -9.94 2.59 23.82
CA MET A 3 -10.17 3.79 23.01
C MET A 3 -9.09 4.86 23.22
N GLU A 4 -8.76 5.17 24.47
CA GLU A 4 -7.84 6.28 24.78
C GLU A 4 -6.43 6.14 24.14
N PHE A 5 -5.90 4.92 23.99
CA PHE A 5 -4.58 4.71 23.38
C PHE A 5 -4.61 4.85 21.85
N ILE A 6 -5.63 4.27 21.21
CA ILE A 6 -5.83 4.38 19.77
C ILE A 6 -6.15 5.84 19.41
N ASP A 7 -6.91 6.55 20.23
CA ASP A 7 -7.21 7.97 20.04
C ASP A 7 -5.95 8.83 20.05
N LYS A 8 -4.96 8.52 20.91
CA LYS A 8 -3.65 9.20 20.93
C LYS A 8 -2.87 8.98 19.64
N LEU A 9 -2.84 7.74 19.14
CA LEU A 9 -2.21 7.40 17.85
C LEU A 9 -2.92 8.11 16.67
N ASN A 10 -4.26 8.09 16.66
CA ASN A 10 -5.07 8.75 15.64
C ASN A 10 -4.90 10.26 15.66
N SER A 11 -4.82 10.87 16.84
CA SER A 11 -4.55 12.30 16.99
C SER A 11 -3.18 12.67 16.42
N LEU A 12 -2.16 11.84 16.64
CA LEU A 12 -0.83 12.07 16.07
C LEU A 12 -0.84 11.88 14.55
N SER A 13 -1.51 10.85 14.04
CA SER A 13 -1.73 10.63 12.61
C SER A 13 -2.40 11.84 11.94
N ALA A 14 -3.47 12.38 12.54
CA ALA A 14 -4.14 13.58 12.04
C ALA A 14 -3.22 14.81 12.01
N LYS A 15 -2.39 14.98 13.04
CA LYS A 15 -1.40 16.06 13.10
C LYS A 15 -0.37 15.93 11.97
N ILE A 16 0.13 14.72 11.71
CA ILE A 16 1.06 14.44 10.61
C ILE A 16 0.42 14.80 9.26
N LYS A 17 -0.82 14.38 9.00
CA LYS A 17 -1.54 14.71 7.74
C LYS A 17 -1.64 16.22 7.50
N GLN A 18 -1.85 17.00 8.57
CA GLN A 18 -2.00 18.45 8.46
C GLN A 18 -0.66 19.20 8.34
N GLN A 19 0.39 18.72 9.02
CA GLN A 19 1.61 19.50 9.23
C GLN A 19 2.83 18.96 8.47
N ALA A 20 2.81 17.72 7.96
CA ALA A 20 3.96 17.12 7.29
C ALA A 20 4.50 17.99 6.13
N GLY A 21 3.60 18.60 5.35
CA GLY A 21 3.97 19.42 4.20
C GLY A 21 4.65 20.75 4.52
N VAL A 22 4.60 21.23 5.78
CA VAL A 22 5.22 22.49 6.20
C VAL A 22 6.47 22.30 7.07
N ILE A 23 6.85 21.05 7.37
CA ILE A 23 8.02 20.73 8.19
C ILE A 23 9.24 20.51 7.31
N GLU A 24 10.21 21.41 7.45
CA GLU A 24 11.39 21.44 6.58
C GLU A 24 12.67 20.89 7.23
N THR A 25 12.68 20.67 8.55
CA THR A 25 13.90 20.27 9.28
C THR A 25 13.68 19.03 10.14
N GLU A 26 14.78 18.34 10.43
CA GLU A 26 14.78 17.21 11.36
C GLU A 26 14.36 17.65 12.77
N GLU A 27 14.86 18.79 13.25
CA GLU A 27 14.46 19.36 14.54
C GLU A 27 12.97 19.70 14.60
N ALA A 28 12.40 20.24 13.53
CA ALA A 28 10.96 20.48 13.48
C ALA A 28 10.17 19.15 13.48
N THR A 29 10.70 18.10 12.83
CA THR A 29 10.11 16.75 12.85
C THR A 29 10.10 16.18 14.26
N LYS A 30 11.23 16.29 14.97
CA LYS A 30 11.39 15.87 16.37
C LYS A 30 10.35 16.54 17.28
N ASN A 31 10.28 17.87 17.22
CA ASN A 31 9.35 18.67 18.03
C ASN A 31 7.88 18.39 17.69
N ALA A 32 7.54 18.32 16.40
CA ALA A 32 6.15 18.25 15.98
C ALA A 32 5.55 16.86 16.08
N PHE A 33 6.34 15.80 15.89
CA PHE A 33 5.82 14.43 15.77
C PHE A 33 6.48 13.44 16.74
N VAL A 34 7.81 13.43 16.86
CA VAL A 34 8.50 12.44 17.70
C VAL A 34 8.31 12.69 19.19
N MET A 35 8.48 13.93 19.67
CA MET A 35 8.24 14.27 21.08
C MET A 35 6.79 13.99 21.50
N PRO A 36 5.74 14.37 20.72
CA PRO A 36 4.37 13.96 21.03
C PRO A 36 4.15 12.46 21.04
N PHE A 37 4.86 11.69 20.21
CA PHE A 37 4.81 10.23 20.27
C PHE A 37 5.36 9.72 21.61
N ILE A 38 6.56 10.16 22.01
CA ILE A 38 7.17 9.77 23.29
C ILE A 38 6.27 10.18 24.47
N ASN A 39 5.82 11.43 24.49
CA ASN A 39 5.06 11.99 25.60
C ASN A 39 3.62 11.51 25.68
N ASN A 40 2.86 11.64 24.59
CA ASN A 40 1.42 11.42 24.63
C ASN A 40 1.05 9.97 24.33
N VAL A 41 1.79 9.30 23.44
CA VAL A 41 1.51 7.91 23.05
C VAL A 41 2.19 6.94 24.01
N LEU A 42 3.52 7.00 24.13
CA LEU A 42 4.26 6.10 25.01
C LEU A 42 4.13 6.46 26.50
N GLY A 43 3.85 7.73 26.81
CA GLY A 43 3.61 8.19 28.18
C GLY A 43 4.88 8.50 28.97
N TYR A 44 6.02 8.68 28.31
CA TYR A 44 7.27 9.09 28.94
C TYR A 44 7.41 10.61 28.91
N ASP A 45 7.65 11.25 30.06
CA ASP A 45 7.72 12.70 30.13
C ASP A 45 9.02 13.22 29.47
N VAL A 46 8.87 13.87 28.32
CA VAL A 46 10.01 14.45 27.57
C VAL A 46 10.62 15.67 28.27
N PHE A 47 9.96 16.20 29.30
CA PHE A 47 10.44 17.32 30.11
C PHE A 47 11.11 16.86 31.41
N ASP A 48 11.01 15.57 31.76
CA ASP A 48 11.72 14.98 32.89
C ASP A 48 13.05 14.35 32.42
N PRO A 49 14.21 14.96 32.71
CA PRO A 49 15.51 14.44 32.29
C PRO A 49 15.91 13.15 33.01
N THR A 50 15.17 12.73 34.04
CA THR A 50 15.36 11.42 34.68
C THR A 50 14.63 10.30 33.93
N GLU A 51 13.73 10.66 33.01
CA GLU A 51 12.94 9.75 32.21
C GLU A 51 13.32 9.78 30.73
N VAL A 52 13.48 10.97 30.15
CA VAL A 52 13.90 11.14 28.75
C VAL A 52 15.08 12.10 28.68
N ILE A 53 16.20 11.62 28.15
CA ILE A 53 17.40 12.44 27.91
C ILE A 53 17.48 12.75 26.41
N PRO A 54 17.30 14.02 26.00
CA PRO A 54 17.58 14.45 24.64
C PRO A 54 19.09 14.56 24.39
N GLU A 55 19.52 14.44 23.14
CA GLU A 55 20.94 14.52 22.74
C GLU A 55 21.86 13.63 23.58
N PHE A 56 21.40 12.40 23.89
CA PHE A 56 22.10 11.47 24.74
C PHE A 56 23.46 11.09 24.12
N VAL A 57 24.54 11.42 24.82
CA VAL A 57 25.91 11.19 24.36
C VAL A 57 26.30 9.75 24.65
N CYS A 58 26.75 9.01 23.64
CA CYS A 58 27.34 7.69 23.86
C CYS A 58 28.68 7.54 23.11
N ASP A 59 29.73 8.05 23.73
CA ASP A 59 31.08 7.96 23.18
C ASP A 59 31.63 6.52 23.23
N ILE A 60 32.31 6.09 22.15
CA ILE A 60 32.94 4.77 22.06
C ILE A 60 34.36 4.91 21.49
N GLY A 61 35.37 4.44 22.24
CA GLY A 61 36.75 4.41 21.80
C GLY A 61 37.30 5.79 21.45
N THR A 62 37.71 6.01 20.20
CA THR A 62 38.32 7.25 19.71
C THR A 62 37.33 8.23 19.06
N LYS A 63 36.07 7.85 18.80
CA LYS A 63 35.05 8.77 18.28
C LYS A 63 34.30 9.41 19.45
N LYS A 64 34.54 10.70 19.66
CA LYS A 64 33.90 11.54 20.69
C LYS A 64 32.85 12.45 20.06
N GLY A 65 31.76 12.69 20.77
CA GLY A 65 30.71 13.64 20.43
C GLY A 65 29.56 13.06 19.60
N GLU A 66 29.40 11.74 19.53
CA GLU A 66 28.21 11.17 18.89
C GLU A 66 27.03 11.18 19.87
N LYS A 67 25.87 11.58 19.35
CA LYS A 67 24.66 11.85 20.12
C LYS A 67 23.48 11.12 19.48
N ILE A 68 22.66 10.49 20.31
CA ILE A 68 21.33 10.01 19.95
C ILE A 68 20.33 11.10 20.26
N ASP A 69 19.28 11.22 19.46
CA ASP A 69 18.27 12.24 19.67
C ASP A 69 17.52 12.09 20.99
N TYR A 70 17.08 10.88 21.35
CA TYR A 70 16.46 10.60 22.65
C TYR A 70 16.88 9.26 23.23
N ALA A 71 17.09 9.23 24.54
CA ALA A 71 17.19 8.02 25.34
C ALA A 71 16.08 8.01 26.39
N ILE A 72 15.35 6.89 26.50
CA ILE A 72 14.33 6.68 27.52
C ILE A 72 14.93 5.80 28.63
N LEU A 73 14.78 6.28 29.87
CA LEU A 73 15.30 5.65 31.07
C LEU A 73 14.18 4.98 31.85
N LYS A 74 14.50 3.83 32.44
CA LYS A 74 13.68 3.19 33.48
C LYS A 74 14.61 2.81 34.61
N ASN A 75 14.28 3.23 35.84
CA ASN A 75 15.13 3.00 37.02
C ASN A 75 16.59 3.48 36.82
N SER A 76 16.77 4.63 36.16
CA SER A 76 18.07 5.23 35.83
C SER A 76 18.93 4.43 34.83
N GLU A 77 18.39 3.39 34.20
CA GLU A 77 19.05 2.65 33.12
C GLU A 77 18.39 2.96 31.78
N VAL A 78 19.20 3.12 30.73
CA VAL A 78 18.72 3.35 29.36
C VAL A 78 18.07 2.09 28.83
N GLN A 79 16.80 2.18 28.45
CA GLN A 79 16.01 1.05 27.94
C GLN A 79 15.73 1.15 26.44
N ILE A 80 15.36 2.35 25.97
CA ILE A 80 15.01 2.61 24.56
C ILE A 80 15.86 3.76 24.04
N LEU A 81 16.41 3.58 22.85
CA LEU A 81 17.13 4.62 22.11
C LEU A 81 16.32 5.04 20.88
N ILE A 82 16.23 6.33 20.58
CA ILE A 82 15.44 6.84 19.47
C ILE A 82 16.31 7.75 18.61
N GLU A 83 16.50 7.35 17.36
CA GLU A 83 17.15 8.11 16.31
C GLU A 83 16.09 8.66 15.35
N CYS A 84 16.16 9.94 15.05
CA CYS A 84 15.19 10.63 14.21
C CYS A 84 15.79 10.97 12.85
N LYS A 85 14.90 11.14 11.88
CA LYS A 85 15.17 11.72 10.55
C LYS A 85 14.10 12.75 10.26
N LYS A 86 14.36 13.59 9.26
CA LYS A 86 13.37 14.56 8.79
C LYS A 86 12.17 13.82 8.19
N ILE A 87 10.97 14.34 8.41
CA ILE A 87 9.77 13.79 7.80
C ILE A 87 9.89 13.75 6.26
N GLY A 88 9.43 12.65 5.67
CA GLY A 88 9.58 12.37 4.24
C GLY A 88 10.88 11.69 3.86
N ASP A 89 11.92 11.74 4.69
CA ASP A 89 13.16 11.01 4.42
C ASP A 89 12.98 9.50 4.63
N PRO A 90 13.60 8.67 3.77
CA PRO A 90 13.53 7.22 3.92
C PRO A 90 14.31 6.75 5.14
N LEU A 91 13.71 5.83 5.91
CA LEU A 91 14.36 5.21 7.07
C LEU A 91 15.31 4.11 6.63
N ASN A 92 16.56 4.49 6.36
CA ASN A 92 17.61 3.56 5.95
C ASN A 92 18.59 3.31 7.10
N ILE A 93 18.76 2.03 7.45
CA ILE A 93 19.57 1.56 8.57
C ILE A 93 21.06 1.89 8.40
N ASN A 94 21.53 2.04 7.17
CA ASN A 94 22.92 2.43 6.89
C ASN A 94 23.24 3.85 7.40
N HIS A 95 22.21 4.69 7.51
CA HIS A 95 22.32 6.02 8.11
C HIS A 95 22.12 5.99 9.63
N ALA A 96 21.73 4.85 10.19
CA ALA A 96 21.60 4.59 11.62
C ALA A 96 22.82 3.83 12.18
N SER A 97 24.01 4.01 11.58
CA SER A 97 25.29 3.48 12.08
C SER A 97 25.56 3.85 13.55
N GLN A 98 24.91 4.90 14.02
CA GLN A 98 24.89 5.32 15.41
C GLN A 98 24.21 4.25 16.29
N LEU A 99 22.97 3.83 15.98
CA LEU A 99 22.23 2.81 16.73
C LEU A 99 22.99 1.48 16.92
N PHE A 100 23.66 0.98 15.88
CA PHE A 100 24.47 -0.26 15.98
C PHE A 100 25.60 -0.17 16.99
N ARG A 101 26.21 1.00 17.10
CA ARG A 101 27.34 1.23 18.00
C ARG A 101 26.87 1.27 19.46
N TYR A 102 25.67 1.78 19.70
CA TYR A 102 25.16 1.98 21.06
C TYR A 102 24.71 0.72 21.78
N PHE A 103 24.22 -0.27 21.06
CA PHE A 103 23.94 -1.57 21.67
C PHE A 103 25.18 -2.18 22.33
N HIS A 104 26.40 -1.87 21.84
CA HIS A 104 27.63 -2.40 22.41
C HIS A 104 28.07 -1.71 23.72
N VAL A 105 27.56 -0.50 24.00
CA VAL A 105 28.06 0.36 25.10
C VAL A 105 26.99 0.81 26.08
N THR A 106 25.74 0.41 25.86
CA THR A 106 24.61 0.68 26.76
C THR A 106 23.90 -0.61 27.10
N ASN A 107 23.13 -0.61 28.19
CA ASN A 107 22.21 -1.69 28.52
C ASN A 107 20.91 -1.61 27.71
N ALA A 108 20.83 -0.69 26.73
CA ALA A 108 19.64 -0.52 25.92
C ALA A 108 19.47 -1.75 25.03
N ARG A 109 18.28 -2.36 25.09
CA ARG A 109 17.96 -3.54 24.28
C ARG A 109 16.93 -3.25 23.20
N ILE A 110 16.40 -2.03 23.15
CA ILE A 110 15.44 -1.58 22.15
C ILE A 110 15.95 -0.29 21.51
N SER A 111 15.86 -0.20 20.19
CA SER A 111 16.01 1.08 19.49
C SER A 111 14.91 1.33 18.49
N ILE A 112 14.70 2.61 18.18
CA ILE A 112 13.68 3.10 17.28
C ILE A 112 14.36 4.04 16.28
N LEU A 113 14.15 3.78 15.00
CA LEU A 113 14.49 4.72 13.92
C LEU A 113 13.18 5.27 13.36
N THR A 114 13.02 6.60 13.34
CA THR A 114 11.75 7.23 12.92
C THR A 114 11.95 8.54 12.17
N ASN A 115 10.98 8.90 11.34
CA ASN A 115 10.86 10.23 10.73
C ASN A 115 9.56 10.95 11.18
N GLY A 116 8.99 10.51 12.31
CA GLY A 116 7.72 11.01 12.85
C GLY A 116 6.47 10.39 12.23
N GLN A 117 6.53 9.87 11.00
CA GLN A 117 5.44 9.12 10.37
C GLN A 117 5.66 7.62 10.48
N ALA A 118 6.80 7.14 9.99
CA ALA A 118 7.17 5.75 10.01
C ALA A 118 8.09 5.47 11.21
N TYR A 119 7.96 4.29 11.80
CA TYR A 119 8.80 3.85 12.91
C TYR A 119 9.28 2.43 12.65
N LYS A 120 10.57 2.19 12.85
CA LYS A 120 11.21 0.88 12.78
C LYS A 120 11.81 0.56 14.13
N PHE A 121 11.40 -0.55 14.73
CA PHE A 121 11.82 -0.98 16.05
C PHE A 121 12.82 -2.13 15.92
N PHE A 122 13.93 -2.04 16.64
CA PHE A 122 15.02 -3.01 16.63
C PHE A 122 15.35 -3.48 18.04
N THR A 123 15.99 -4.64 18.11
CA THR A 123 16.38 -5.32 19.36
C THR A 123 17.68 -6.09 19.11
N ASP A 124 18.23 -6.72 20.16
CA ASP A 124 19.45 -7.54 20.12
C ASP A 124 19.18 -9.05 20.23
N LEU A 125 18.27 -9.58 19.41
CA LEU A 125 17.88 -10.99 19.49
C LEU A 125 18.95 -11.94 18.93
N GLU A 126 19.68 -11.52 17.90
CA GLU A 126 20.67 -12.38 17.24
C GLU A 126 21.96 -12.51 18.06
N ALA A 127 22.41 -11.40 18.64
CA ALA A 127 23.59 -11.37 19.49
C ALA A 127 23.40 -10.32 20.59
N PRO A 128 23.67 -10.67 21.87
CA PRO A 128 23.55 -9.72 22.97
C PRO A 128 24.37 -8.47 22.69
N ASN A 129 23.82 -7.29 23.00
CA ASN A 129 24.50 -6.01 22.84
C ASN A 129 24.88 -5.70 21.37
N LYS A 130 24.21 -6.34 20.40
CA LYS A 130 24.34 -6.02 18.98
C LYS A 130 22.96 -5.90 18.35
N MET A 131 22.65 -4.71 17.84
CA MET A 131 21.39 -4.46 17.16
C MET A 131 21.24 -5.39 15.94
N ASP A 132 20.06 -6.00 15.81
CA ASP A 132 19.67 -6.75 14.64
C ASP A 132 19.62 -5.84 13.39
N GLU A 133 19.99 -6.38 12.23
CA GLU A 133 19.92 -5.64 10.96
C GLU A 133 18.48 -5.42 10.47
N LYS A 134 17.54 -6.25 10.93
CA LYS A 134 16.15 -6.21 10.51
C LYS A 134 15.27 -5.81 11.69
N PRO A 135 14.34 -4.84 11.49
CA PRO A 135 13.42 -4.47 12.54
C PRO A 135 12.47 -5.63 12.85
N PHE A 136 12.07 -5.75 14.11
CA PHE A 136 11.05 -6.71 14.53
C PHE A 136 9.64 -6.16 14.35
N LEU A 137 9.48 -4.83 14.34
CA LEU A 137 8.22 -4.14 14.12
C LEU A 137 8.46 -2.92 13.22
N GLU A 138 7.57 -2.72 12.25
CA GLU A 138 7.53 -1.55 11.37
C GLU A 138 6.10 -1.03 11.34
N ILE A 139 5.92 0.28 11.55
CA ILE A 139 4.60 0.92 11.51
C ILE A 139 4.65 2.21 10.70
N ASP A 140 3.55 2.52 10.03
CA ASP A 140 3.25 3.82 9.44
C ASP A 140 2.02 4.40 10.16
N LEU A 141 2.15 5.57 10.78
CA LEU A 141 1.03 6.19 11.48
C LEU A 141 -0.09 6.67 10.53
N LEU A 142 0.18 6.84 9.23
CA LEU A 142 -0.85 7.18 8.25
C LEU A 142 -1.63 5.95 7.75
N ASP A 143 -1.04 4.76 7.88
CA ASP A 143 -1.59 3.46 7.48
C ASP A 143 -1.31 2.40 8.55
N LEU A 144 -1.88 2.61 9.73
CA LEU A 144 -1.60 1.78 10.90
C LEU A 144 -2.46 0.51 10.88
N ASP A 145 -1.81 -0.66 10.83
CA ASP A 145 -2.47 -1.95 11.04
C ASP A 145 -2.90 -2.09 12.52
N GLU A 146 -4.21 -2.22 12.77
CA GLU A 146 -4.72 -2.36 14.15
C GLU A 146 -4.16 -3.59 14.88
N THR A 147 -3.70 -4.60 14.14
CA THR A 147 -3.11 -5.81 14.73
C THR A 147 -1.77 -5.56 15.43
N VAL A 148 -1.06 -4.48 15.09
CA VAL A 148 0.22 -4.12 15.72
C VAL A 148 0.04 -3.19 16.93
N VAL A 149 -1.15 -2.62 17.14
CA VAL A 149 -1.44 -1.70 18.26
C VAL A 149 -1.12 -2.31 19.63
N PRO A 150 -1.44 -3.60 19.92
CA PRO A 150 -1.06 -4.22 21.19
C PRO A 150 0.45 -4.23 21.43
N GLU A 151 1.26 -4.35 20.38
CA GLU A 151 2.72 -4.38 20.46
C GLU A 151 3.30 -3.00 20.75
N ILE A 152 2.75 -1.94 20.12
CA ILE A 152 3.11 -0.56 20.46
C ILE A 152 2.75 -0.26 21.92
N LYS A 153 1.61 -0.78 22.39
CA LYS A 153 1.16 -0.57 23.78
C LYS A 153 2.14 -1.16 24.81
N LYS A 154 2.81 -2.27 24.51
CA LYS A 154 3.85 -2.84 25.39
C LYS A 154 5.03 -1.89 25.59
N LEU A 155 5.28 -0.98 24.65
CA LEU A 155 6.34 0.03 24.75
C LEU A 155 5.94 1.24 25.61
N THR A 156 4.71 1.32 26.11
CA THR A 156 4.27 2.43 26.97
C THR A 156 4.85 2.31 28.37
N LYS A 157 5.13 3.45 29.02
CA LYS A 157 5.66 3.52 30.40
C LYS A 157 4.93 2.58 31.37
N SER A 158 3.59 2.56 31.31
CA SER A 158 2.74 1.77 32.21
C SER A 158 2.78 0.25 31.95
N ALA A 159 3.14 -0.18 30.74
CA ALA A 159 3.12 -1.58 30.32
C ALA A 159 4.51 -2.11 29.96
N PHE A 160 5.56 -1.28 30.12
CA PHE A 160 6.92 -1.62 29.71
C PHE A 160 7.46 -2.79 30.52
N ASP A 161 7.63 -3.92 29.84
CA ASP A 161 8.32 -5.10 30.35
C ASP A 161 9.29 -5.61 29.28
N LEU A 162 10.58 -5.51 29.58
CA LEU A 162 11.63 -5.76 28.61
C LEU A 162 11.64 -7.22 28.14
N GLU A 163 11.45 -8.18 29.06
CA GLU A 163 11.44 -9.60 28.70
C GLU A 163 10.25 -9.93 27.81
N SER A 164 9.05 -9.44 28.15
CA SER A 164 7.86 -9.61 27.32
C SER A 164 8.01 -9.00 25.92
N ILE A 165 8.58 -7.79 25.83
CA ILE A 165 8.82 -7.12 24.54
C ILE A 165 9.80 -7.93 23.68
N ILE A 166 10.90 -8.41 24.26
CA ILE A 166 11.93 -9.15 23.51
C ILE A 166 11.40 -10.51 23.04
N ASN A 167 10.62 -11.21 23.87
CA ASN A 167 9.96 -12.45 23.47
C ASN A 167 8.97 -12.21 22.32
N ALA A 168 8.15 -11.16 22.42
CA ALA A 168 7.23 -10.78 21.35
C ALA A 168 7.97 -10.36 20.07
N ALA A 169 9.08 -9.62 20.22
CA ALA A 169 9.93 -9.21 19.10
C ALA A 169 10.49 -10.42 18.34
N GLY A 170 10.87 -11.49 19.04
CA GLY A 170 11.31 -12.74 18.42
C GLY A 170 10.26 -13.31 17.48
N GLU A 171 9.03 -13.47 17.97
CA GLU A 171 7.91 -13.96 17.17
C GLU A 171 7.57 -13.01 16.01
N LEU A 172 7.42 -11.71 16.30
CA LEU A 172 7.07 -10.68 15.33
C LEU A 172 8.08 -10.57 14.19
N LYS A 173 9.38 -10.67 14.52
CA LYS A 173 10.46 -10.67 13.52
C LYS A 173 10.26 -11.82 12.52
N TYR A 174 10.07 -13.04 13.00
CA TYR A 174 9.87 -14.18 12.10
C TYR A 174 8.55 -14.11 11.35
N VAL A 175 7.45 -13.69 11.99
CA VAL A 175 6.16 -13.48 11.32
C VAL A 175 6.28 -12.44 10.20
N SER A 176 6.96 -11.31 10.45
CA SER A 176 7.23 -10.27 9.45
C SER A 176 8.06 -10.79 8.28
N LEU A 177 9.14 -11.54 8.57
CA LEU A 177 9.97 -12.16 7.53
C LEU A 177 9.19 -13.19 6.71
N ILE A 178 8.37 -14.02 7.35
CA ILE A 178 7.50 -15.00 6.69
C ILE A 178 6.48 -14.29 5.80
N LYS A 179 5.82 -13.21 6.28
CA LYS A 179 4.90 -12.41 5.47
C LYS A 179 5.59 -11.83 4.23
N LYS A 180 6.82 -11.31 4.38
CA LYS A 180 7.62 -10.78 3.26
C LYS A 180 7.93 -11.88 2.23
N VAL A 181 8.36 -13.06 2.67
CA VAL A 181 8.61 -14.21 1.79
C VAL A 181 7.31 -14.66 1.12
N LEU A 182 6.22 -14.81 1.87
CA LEU A 182 4.92 -15.22 1.34
C LEU A 182 4.43 -14.25 0.26
N HIS A 183 4.52 -12.94 0.51
CA HIS A 183 4.17 -11.91 -0.46
C HIS A 183 5.02 -12.01 -1.73
N ALA A 184 6.33 -12.21 -1.59
CA ALA A 184 7.23 -12.42 -2.74
C ALA A 184 6.83 -13.67 -3.54
N GLN A 185 6.58 -14.78 -2.86
CA GLN A 185 6.16 -16.04 -3.50
C GLN A 185 4.78 -15.95 -4.17
N MET A 186 3.84 -15.18 -3.61
CA MET A 186 2.52 -14.99 -4.23
C MET A 186 2.59 -14.16 -5.52
N ASN A 187 3.45 -13.14 -5.56
CA ASN A 187 3.61 -12.27 -6.74
C ASN A 187 4.53 -12.89 -7.80
N ASN A 188 5.61 -13.53 -7.35
CA ASN A 188 6.60 -14.16 -8.21
C ASN A 188 7.10 -15.48 -7.59
N PRO A 189 6.38 -16.59 -7.82
CA PRO A 189 6.73 -17.92 -7.28
C PRO A 189 8.14 -18.36 -7.68
N GLU A 190 8.95 -18.76 -6.70
CA GLU A 190 10.26 -19.36 -6.93
C GLU A 190 10.14 -20.87 -7.22
N GLU A 191 11.19 -21.47 -7.81
CA GLU A 191 11.16 -22.86 -8.27
C GLU A 191 10.78 -23.84 -7.15
N ASP A 192 11.26 -23.63 -5.92
CA ASP A 192 10.96 -24.52 -4.80
C ASP A 192 9.51 -24.42 -4.32
N PHE A 193 8.90 -23.23 -4.41
CA PHE A 193 7.49 -23.03 -4.13
C PHE A 193 6.61 -23.68 -5.22
N VAL A 194 7.04 -23.59 -6.48
CA VAL A 194 6.38 -24.27 -7.60
C VAL A 194 6.47 -25.80 -7.45
N LYS A 195 7.65 -26.33 -7.11
CA LYS A 195 7.85 -27.77 -6.82
C LYS A 195 6.97 -28.23 -5.67
N PHE A 196 6.81 -27.42 -4.63
CA PHE A 196 5.98 -27.75 -3.48
C PHE A 196 4.53 -28.06 -3.88
N PHE A 197 3.93 -27.28 -4.78
CA PHE A 197 2.59 -27.57 -5.31
C PHE A 197 2.60 -28.71 -6.31
N ALA A 198 3.53 -28.69 -7.27
CA ALA A 198 3.60 -29.68 -8.33
C ALA A 198 3.75 -31.11 -7.76
N ALA A 199 4.58 -31.30 -6.74
CA ALA A 199 4.78 -32.61 -6.09
C ALA A 199 3.54 -33.16 -5.37
N ARG A 200 2.53 -32.33 -5.06
CA ARG A 200 1.29 -32.74 -4.39
C ARG A 200 0.13 -32.99 -5.33
N ILE A 201 0.21 -32.46 -6.55
CA ILE A 201 -0.92 -32.41 -7.49
C ILE A 201 -0.60 -33.20 -8.77
N TYR A 202 0.67 -33.30 -9.14
CA TYR A 202 1.12 -33.99 -10.35
C TYR A 202 1.70 -35.36 -10.02
N GLU A 203 1.12 -36.41 -10.59
CA GLU A 203 1.52 -37.81 -10.34
C GLU A 203 2.71 -38.29 -11.20
N GLY A 204 3.24 -37.44 -12.10
CA GLY A 204 4.35 -37.77 -13.00
C GLY A 204 5.70 -37.21 -12.57
N MET A 205 6.76 -37.52 -13.32
CA MET A 205 8.09 -36.95 -13.07
C MET A 205 8.10 -35.42 -13.31
N LEU A 206 8.70 -34.69 -12.37
CA LEU A 206 8.89 -33.24 -12.44
C LEU A 206 10.02 -32.86 -13.42
N THR A 207 9.75 -33.02 -14.72
CA THR A 207 10.63 -32.56 -15.79
C THR A 207 10.65 -31.03 -15.88
N GLN A 208 11.64 -30.45 -16.55
CA GLN A 208 11.74 -28.99 -16.69
C GLN A 208 10.49 -28.38 -17.36
N LYS A 209 9.95 -29.01 -18.41
CA LYS A 209 8.72 -28.57 -19.07
C LYS A 209 7.51 -28.54 -18.11
N VAL A 210 7.41 -29.54 -17.23
CA VAL A 210 6.35 -29.60 -16.22
C VAL A 210 6.56 -28.49 -15.20
N LYS A 211 7.79 -28.25 -14.72
CA LYS A 211 8.09 -27.15 -13.80
C LYS A 211 7.74 -25.78 -14.41
N ASP A 212 8.09 -25.53 -15.66
CA ASP A 212 7.81 -24.26 -16.33
C ASP A 212 6.29 -24.03 -16.48
N THR A 213 5.54 -25.10 -16.78
CA THR A 213 4.07 -25.06 -16.83
C THR A 213 3.49 -24.77 -15.45
N PHE A 214 3.96 -25.48 -14.42
CA PHE A 214 3.51 -25.27 -13.05
C PHE A 214 3.91 -23.90 -12.50
N ALA A 215 5.00 -23.28 -12.97
CA ALA A 215 5.37 -21.92 -12.58
C ALA A 215 4.32 -20.91 -13.04
N LYS A 216 3.88 -21.01 -14.31
CA LYS A 216 2.79 -20.20 -14.86
C LYS A 216 1.47 -20.44 -14.11
N LEU A 217 1.12 -21.70 -13.89
CA LEU A 217 -0.13 -22.07 -13.19
C LEU A 217 -0.13 -21.60 -11.72
N THR A 218 1.00 -21.75 -11.01
CA THR A 218 1.15 -21.31 -9.60
C THR A 218 0.97 -19.80 -9.50
N LYS A 219 1.58 -19.03 -10.41
CA LYS A 219 1.42 -17.57 -10.47
C LYS A 219 -0.03 -17.17 -10.77
N LYS A 220 -0.67 -17.82 -11.74
CA LYS A 220 -2.08 -17.58 -12.07
C LYS A 220 -2.99 -17.87 -10.86
N ALA A 221 -2.79 -19.00 -10.19
CA ALA A 221 -3.56 -19.41 -9.03
C ALA A 221 -3.36 -18.46 -7.83
N ALA A 222 -2.12 -18.03 -7.56
CA ALA A 222 -1.81 -17.08 -6.49
C ALA A 222 -2.54 -15.74 -6.69
N ASN A 223 -2.48 -15.18 -7.91
CA ASN A 223 -3.19 -13.96 -8.25
C ASN A 223 -4.72 -14.10 -8.12
N GLN A 224 -5.28 -15.21 -8.61
CA GLN A 224 -6.71 -15.50 -8.48
C GLN A 224 -7.14 -15.62 -7.02
N TYR A 225 -6.32 -16.26 -6.17
CA TYR A 225 -6.58 -16.39 -4.74
C TYR A 225 -6.54 -15.05 -4.01
N ILE A 226 -5.56 -14.19 -4.29
CA ILE A 226 -5.51 -12.84 -3.71
C ILE A 226 -6.77 -12.05 -4.10
N ASN A 227 -7.14 -12.09 -5.38
CA ASN A 227 -8.32 -11.39 -5.88
C ASN A 227 -9.62 -11.92 -5.24
N SER A 228 -9.73 -13.24 -5.03
CA SER A 228 -10.90 -13.81 -4.37
C SER A 228 -10.99 -13.38 -2.91
N GLN A 229 -9.87 -13.35 -2.17
CA GLN A 229 -9.83 -12.87 -0.78
C GLN A 229 -10.18 -11.39 -0.65
N ILE A 230 -9.71 -10.54 -1.57
CA ILE A 230 -10.08 -9.13 -1.61
C ILE A 230 -11.58 -8.99 -1.87
N ASN A 231 -12.11 -9.70 -2.86
CA ASN A 231 -13.54 -9.68 -3.19
C ASN A 231 -14.41 -10.20 -2.04
N GLU A 232 -13.95 -11.21 -1.30
CA GLU A 232 -14.63 -11.75 -0.13
C GLU A 232 -14.67 -10.73 1.02
N ARG A 233 -13.55 -10.06 1.30
CA ARG A 233 -13.50 -8.98 2.30
C ARG A 233 -14.37 -7.78 1.90
N LEU A 234 -14.37 -7.38 0.63
CA LEU A 234 -15.23 -6.31 0.11
C LEU A 234 -16.72 -6.68 0.24
N LYS A 235 -17.10 -7.91 -0.12
CA LYS A 235 -18.47 -8.42 0.04
C LYS A 235 -18.90 -8.46 1.50
N SER A 236 -18.00 -8.84 2.41
CA SER A 236 -18.24 -8.87 3.85
C SER A 236 -18.42 -7.46 4.43
N ALA A 237 -17.59 -6.50 4.02
CA ALA A 237 -17.66 -5.11 4.48
C ALA A 237 -18.85 -4.31 3.92
N ILE A 238 -19.33 -4.64 2.72
CA ILE A 238 -20.45 -3.95 2.05
C ILE A 238 -21.82 -4.45 2.53
N GLY A 239 -21.87 -5.57 3.26
CA GLY A 239 -23.11 -6.15 3.79
C GLY A 239 -23.91 -6.88 2.73
N GLY A 240 -23.94 -8.22 2.81
CA GLY A 240 -25.02 -9.08 2.30
C GLY A 240 -25.68 -8.69 0.98
N GLY A 241 -24.89 -8.42 -0.07
CA GLY A 241 -25.39 -8.14 -1.41
C GLY A 241 -24.71 -9.06 -2.41
N SER A 242 -25.41 -10.10 -2.84
CA SER A 242 -24.95 -11.06 -3.84
C SER A 242 -24.61 -10.37 -5.17
N LEU A 243 -23.33 -10.09 -5.39
CA LEU A 243 -22.78 -9.91 -6.73
C LEU A 243 -22.15 -11.24 -7.15
N SER A 244 -22.92 -12.00 -7.92
CA SER A 244 -22.45 -13.09 -8.75
C SER A 244 -21.58 -12.50 -9.86
N VAL A 245 -20.26 -12.65 -9.73
CA VAL A 245 -19.35 -12.43 -10.85
C VAL A 245 -19.07 -13.80 -11.42
N ILE A 246 -19.60 -14.02 -12.63
CA ILE A 246 -19.34 -15.19 -13.44
C ILE A 246 -17.89 -15.12 -13.90
N ASP A 247 -17.21 -16.22 -13.64
CA ASP A 247 -15.88 -16.59 -14.05
C ASP A 247 -15.80 -16.71 -15.59
N SER A 248 -14.91 -15.96 -16.22
CA SER A 248 -14.45 -16.21 -17.59
C SER A 248 -12.97 -15.87 -17.67
N ASN A 249 -12.15 -16.80 -17.22
CA ASN A 249 -10.70 -16.73 -17.34
C ASN A 249 -10.21 -18.01 -18.01
N SER A 250 -9.67 -17.90 -19.23
CA SER A 250 -8.63 -18.71 -19.91
C SER A 250 -8.81 -18.57 -21.43
N HIS A 251 -7.83 -18.31 -22.29
CA HIS A 251 -6.39 -18.13 -22.22
C HIS A 251 -5.97 -17.43 -23.53
N ASN A 252 -5.03 -16.48 -23.46
CA ASN A 252 -4.11 -16.18 -24.56
C ASN A 252 -2.76 -16.77 -24.16
N GLU A 253 -2.32 -17.83 -24.86
CA GLU A 253 -0.91 -17.95 -25.24
C GLU A 253 -0.89 -18.14 -26.76
N GLU A 254 -0.09 -17.30 -27.40
CA GLU A 254 0.13 -17.25 -28.84
C GLU A 254 0.63 -18.60 -29.38
N VAL A 255 -0.05 -19.10 -30.41
CA VAL A 255 0.55 -19.99 -31.43
C VAL A 255 0.51 -19.20 -32.73
N GLU A 256 1.67 -18.84 -33.27
CA GLU A 256 1.74 -18.38 -34.66
C GLU A 256 1.32 -19.52 -35.60
N CYS A 257 0.25 -19.31 -36.37
CA CYS A 257 0.18 -19.45 -37.84
C CYS A 257 -1.28 -19.42 -38.37
N ILE A 258 -1.57 -18.38 -39.18
CA ILE A 258 -2.42 -18.38 -40.39
C ILE A 258 -3.98 -18.40 -40.25
N ASN A 259 -4.54 -17.21 -40.57
CA ASN A 259 -5.80 -16.86 -41.25
C ASN A 259 -7.21 -17.25 -40.74
N LYS A 260 -7.97 -16.16 -40.55
CA LYS A 260 -9.38 -15.87 -40.90
C LYS A 260 -10.50 -16.10 -39.86
N GLU A 261 -11.13 -14.95 -39.58
CA GLU A 261 -12.57 -14.68 -39.41
C GLU A 261 -13.23 -14.90 -38.04
N GLU A 262 -13.52 -13.73 -37.43
CA GLU A 262 -14.57 -13.35 -36.46
C GLU A 262 -15.22 -14.40 -35.54
N THR A 263 -15.21 -14.13 -34.23
CA THR A 263 -16.39 -13.67 -33.46
C THR A 263 -16.08 -13.66 -31.95
N ASP A 264 -15.88 -12.48 -31.36
CA ASP A 264 -16.54 -12.10 -30.10
C ASP A 264 -16.39 -10.59 -29.84
N ILE A 265 -17.46 -9.95 -29.39
CA ILE A 265 -17.45 -8.55 -28.94
C ILE A 265 -16.95 -8.59 -27.49
N ALA A 266 -15.64 -8.48 -27.30
CA ALA A 266 -15.02 -8.49 -25.98
C ALA A 266 -14.70 -7.05 -25.56
N THR A 267 -15.46 -6.54 -24.59
CA THR A 267 -15.22 -5.23 -23.99
C THR A 267 -13.84 -5.20 -23.35
N THR A 268 -12.99 -4.31 -23.85
CA THR A 268 -11.61 -4.18 -23.38
C THR A 268 -11.53 -3.38 -22.07
N MET A 269 -10.50 -3.61 -21.26
CA MET A 269 -10.26 -2.82 -20.04
C MET A 269 -10.09 -1.33 -20.36
N GLU A 270 -9.49 -1.01 -21.51
CA GLU A 270 -9.29 0.36 -21.97
C GLU A 270 -10.60 1.07 -22.31
N GLU A 271 -11.58 0.37 -22.89
CA GLU A 271 -12.93 0.90 -23.14
C GLU A 271 -13.69 1.16 -21.83
N LEU A 272 -13.52 0.29 -20.82
CA LEU A 272 -14.09 0.48 -19.49
C LEU A 272 -13.47 1.68 -18.76
N GLU A 273 -12.16 1.86 -18.85
CA GLU A 273 -11.49 3.05 -18.31
C GLU A 273 -11.97 4.33 -19.00
N GLY A 274 -12.03 4.34 -20.32
CA GLY A 274 -12.60 5.44 -21.09
C GLY A 274 -14.05 5.75 -20.72
N PHE A 275 -14.86 4.72 -20.48
CA PHE A 275 -16.22 4.87 -19.97
C PHE A 275 -16.28 5.53 -18.59
N HIS A 276 -15.43 5.10 -17.66
CA HIS A 276 -15.38 5.69 -16.33
C HIS A 276 -14.96 7.15 -16.36
N ILE A 277 -14.04 7.54 -17.24
CA ILE A 277 -13.64 8.94 -17.46
C ILE A 277 -14.84 9.75 -17.98
N VAL A 278 -15.50 9.31 -19.04
CA VAL A 278 -16.69 10.00 -19.58
C VAL A 278 -17.81 10.08 -18.55
N LYS A 279 -18.06 9.00 -17.80
CA LYS A 279 -19.06 8.98 -16.72
C LYS A 279 -18.72 9.97 -15.61
N ALA A 280 -17.44 10.11 -15.26
CA ALA A 280 -16.97 11.07 -14.26
C ALA A 280 -17.09 12.53 -14.71
N ILE A 281 -16.99 12.81 -16.01
CA ILE A 281 -17.21 14.15 -16.58
C ILE A 281 -18.70 14.50 -16.59
N VAL A 282 -19.53 13.55 -17.02
CA VAL A 282 -20.96 13.77 -17.29
C VAL A 282 -21.84 13.75 -16.04
N ARG A 283 -21.39 13.10 -14.94
CA ARG A 283 -22.13 13.04 -13.66
C ARG A 283 -22.45 14.40 -13.03
N VAL A 284 -21.82 15.48 -13.52
CA VAL A 284 -22.12 16.87 -13.10
C VAL A 284 -23.46 17.34 -13.66
N VAL A 285 -23.93 16.71 -14.75
CA VAL A 285 -25.14 17.10 -15.50
C VAL A 285 -26.22 16.02 -15.45
N LEU A 286 -25.85 14.72 -15.40
CA LEU A 286 -26.79 13.58 -15.39
C LEU A 286 -26.48 12.61 -14.26
N ASP A 287 -27.51 11.97 -13.70
CA ASP A 287 -27.33 10.97 -12.65
C ASP A 287 -26.56 9.73 -13.14
N ALA A 288 -25.64 9.23 -12.32
CA ALA A 288 -24.76 8.12 -12.65
C ALA A 288 -25.45 6.81 -13.11
N PRO A 289 -26.66 6.44 -12.64
CA PRO A 289 -27.37 5.25 -13.14
C PRO A 289 -27.89 5.39 -14.56
N ARG A 290 -28.09 6.64 -15.05
CA ARG A 290 -28.61 6.91 -16.39
C ARG A 290 -27.55 6.73 -17.48
N ILE A 291 -26.27 6.71 -17.10
CA ILE A 291 -25.14 6.61 -18.04
C ILE A 291 -24.73 5.15 -18.18
N VAL A 292 -24.95 4.59 -19.35
CA VAL A 292 -24.68 3.17 -19.67
C VAL A 292 -23.79 3.06 -20.90
N HIS A 293 -23.09 1.94 -21.02
CA HIS A 293 -22.30 1.63 -22.21
C HIS A 293 -22.91 0.49 -23.01
N ARG A 294 -22.65 0.46 -24.31
CA ARG A 294 -22.91 -0.66 -25.20
C ARG A 294 -21.71 -0.89 -26.08
N ASP A 295 -21.19 -2.10 -26.03
CA ASP A 295 -20.10 -2.51 -26.89
C ASP A 295 -20.64 -2.93 -28.26
N THR A 296 -19.96 -2.49 -29.32
CA THR A 296 -20.28 -2.86 -30.70
C THR A 296 -18.98 -3.19 -31.42
N LYS A 297 -19.05 -4.05 -32.45
CA LYS A 297 -17.88 -4.45 -33.26
C LYS A 297 -17.03 -3.29 -33.79
N SER A 298 -17.61 -2.10 -33.96
CA SER A 298 -16.92 -0.95 -34.56
C SER A 298 -16.50 0.10 -33.54
N TYR A 299 -17.18 0.20 -32.40
CA TYR A 299 -16.97 1.23 -31.39
C TYR A 299 -17.61 0.85 -30.06
N PHE A 300 -17.11 1.43 -28.99
CA PHE A 300 -17.70 1.37 -27.67
C PHE A 300 -18.61 2.57 -27.43
N GLY A 301 -19.92 2.36 -27.39
CA GLY A 301 -20.92 3.42 -27.31
C GLY A 301 -21.27 3.78 -25.87
N ILE A 302 -21.32 5.07 -25.55
CA ILE A 302 -21.77 5.59 -24.26
C ILE A 302 -23.10 6.32 -24.48
N LEU A 303 -24.14 5.93 -23.76
CA LEU A 303 -25.53 6.30 -24.00
C LEU A 303 -26.21 6.74 -22.69
N VAL A 304 -27.30 7.48 -22.82
CA VAL A 304 -28.19 7.84 -21.71
C VAL A 304 -29.46 6.99 -21.73
N ASP A 305 -29.90 6.51 -20.56
CA ASP A 305 -31.11 5.71 -20.32
C ASP A 305 -31.18 4.41 -21.16
N ASP A 306 -30.04 3.83 -21.52
CA ASP A 306 -29.93 2.66 -22.42
C ASP A 306 -30.66 2.83 -23.77
N ASN A 307 -30.73 4.08 -24.26
CA ASN A 307 -31.45 4.42 -25.46
C ASN A 307 -30.51 4.85 -26.60
N ASN A 308 -30.52 4.08 -27.70
CA ASN A 308 -29.74 4.38 -28.91
C ASN A 308 -30.06 5.74 -29.55
N ARG A 309 -31.19 6.38 -29.21
CA ARG A 309 -31.53 7.74 -29.66
C ARG A 309 -30.92 8.86 -28.82
N LYS A 310 -30.27 8.51 -27.71
CA LYS A 310 -29.58 9.41 -26.79
C LYS A 310 -28.08 9.05 -26.66
N PRO A 311 -27.31 9.05 -27.77
CA PRO A 311 -25.89 8.78 -27.69
C PRO A 311 -25.14 9.99 -27.10
N LEU A 312 -24.18 9.70 -26.23
CA LEU A 312 -23.38 10.71 -25.55
C LEU A 312 -22.00 10.85 -26.20
N CYS A 313 -21.31 9.74 -26.43
CA CYS A 313 -20.12 9.67 -27.27
C CYS A 313 -19.85 8.22 -27.71
N ARG A 314 -18.87 8.04 -28.60
CA ARG A 314 -18.38 6.73 -29.04
C ARG A 314 -16.86 6.68 -28.90
N LEU A 315 -16.33 5.64 -28.27
CA LEU A 315 -14.89 5.41 -28.18
C LEU A 315 -14.49 4.41 -29.27
N HIS A 316 -13.55 4.80 -30.11
CA HIS A 316 -13.04 3.97 -31.21
C HIS A 316 -11.61 3.55 -30.89
N PHE A 317 -11.45 2.52 -30.06
CA PHE A 317 -10.14 2.02 -29.62
C PHE A 317 -9.64 0.81 -30.43
N ASN A 318 -10.41 0.40 -31.45
CA ASN A 318 -10.14 -0.77 -32.28
C ASN A 318 -8.95 -0.64 -33.25
N ARG A 319 -8.21 0.48 -33.26
CA ARG A 319 -7.09 0.76 -34.18
C ARG A 319 -5.93 1.43 -33.43
N ASN A 320 -4.71 1.37 -34.02
CA ASN A 320 -3.51 2.01 -33.45
C ASN A 320 -3.70 3.49 -33.12
N GLN A 321 -4.44 4.24 -33.95
CA GLN A 321 -4.88 5.59 -33.62
C GLN A 321 -6.27 5.52 -33.00
N LYS A 322 -6.39 6.00 -31.76
CA LYS A 322 -7.65 6.06 -31.01
C LYS A 322 -8.42 7.32 -31.38
N TYR A 323 -9.75 7.23 -31.33
CA TYR A 323 -10.62 8.38 -31.57
C TYR A 323 -11.78 8.43 -30.56
N ILE A 324 -12.19 9.65 -30.22
CA ILE A 324 -13.47 9.93 -29.56
C ILE A 324 -14.45 10.51 -30.60
N GLY A 325 -15.62 9.89 -30.71
CA GLY A 325 -16.74 10.35 -31.51
C GLY A 325 -17.68 11.20 -30.65
N LEU A 326 -17.80 12.49 -30.95
CA LEU A 326 -18.69 13.44 -30.28
C LEU A 326 -19.89 13.74 -31.17
N PHE A 327 -21.03 14.12 -30.57
CA PHE A 327 -22.25 14.41 -31.31
C PHE A 327 -22.56 15.91 -31.29
N ASP A 328 -22.91 16.46 -32.44
CA ASP A 328 -23.42 17.84 -32.54
C ASP A 328 -24.93 17.94 -32.22
N LEU A 329 -25.48 19.16 -32.26
CA LEU A 329 -26.91 19.44 -32.03
C LEU A 329 -27.84 18.73 -33.03
N GLU A 330 -27.33 18.38 -34.21
CA GLU A 330 -28.06 17.67 -35.27
C GLU A 330 -27.85 16.13 -35.19
N LYS A 331 -27.14 15.65 -34.17
CA LYS A 331 -26.76 14.24 -33.93
C LYS A 331 -25.80 13.65 -34.96
N ASN A 332 -25.03 14.49 -35.66
CA ASN A 332 -23.92 14.02 -36.49
C ASN A 332 -22.70 13.72 -35.62
N GLU A 333 -22.01 12.61 -35.93
CA GLU A 333 -20.80 12.19 -35.21
C GLU A 333 -19.55 12.81 -35.83
N THR A 334 -18.76 13.53 -35.03
CA THR A 334 -17.41 13.99 -35.40
C THR A 334 -16.35 13.20 -34.64
N ARG A 335 -15.34 12.68 -35.35
CA ARG A 335 -14.25 11.90 -34.75
C ARG A 335 -13.02 12.77 -34.51
N HIS A 336 -12.56 12.79 -33.27
CA HIS A 336 -11.36 13.50 -32.85
C HIS A 336 -10.29 12.47 -32.44
N PRO A 337 -9.06 12.56 -33.00
CA PRO A 337 -7.97 11.67 -32.61
C PRO A 337 -7.55 11.94 -31.16
N ILE A 338 -7.25 10.88 -30.42
CA ILE A 338 -6.66 10.94 -29.08
C ILE A 338 -5.41 10.04 -29.03
N GLU A 339 -4.40 10.45 -28.27
CA GLU A 339 -3.16 9.70 -28.05
C GLU A 339 -3.23 8.93 -26.73
N SER A 340 -3.81 9.55 -25.69
CA SER A 340 -4.03 8.98 -24.36
C SER A 340 -5.52 9.04 -23.96
N LEU A 341 -5.92 8.20 -23.00
CA LEU A 341 -7.25 8.30 -22.38
C LEU A 341 -7.44 9.65 -21.65
N ASP A 342 -6.35 10.27 -21.18
CA ASP A 342 -6.40 11.58 -20.53
C ASP A 342 -6.87 12.70 -21.49
N ASP A 343 -6.69 12.53 -22.80
CA ASP A 343 -7.14 13.51 -23.78
C ASP A 343 -8.67 13.65 -23.82
N ILE A 344 -9.41 12.68 -23.27
CA ILE A 344 -10.88 12.76 -23.12
C ILE A 344 -11.28 13.97 -22.28
N TYR A 345 -10.46 14.39 -21.31
CA TYR A 345 -10.75 15.57 -20.48
C TYR A 345 -10.78 16.87 -21.29
N SER A 346 -10.06 16.95 -22.41
CA SER A 346 -10.06 18.12 -23.29
C SER A 346 -11.40 18.34 -23.99
N PHE A 347 -12.26 17.31 -24.03
CA PHE A 347 -13.61 17.36 -24.62
C PHE A 347 -14.73 17.43 -23.57
N SER A 348 -14.38 17.81 -22.34
CA SER A 348 -15.32 17.81 -21.21
C SER A 348 -16.54 18.71 -21.44
N ASP A 349 -16.35 19.85 -22.10
CA ASP A 349 -17.41 20.83 -22.30
C ASP A 349 -18.40 20.36 -23.38
N GLU A 350 -17.93 19.74 -24.48
CA GLU A 350 -18.81 19.14 -25.48
C GLU A 350 -19.59 17.94 -24.93
N LEU A 351 -18.95 17.10 -24.09
CA LEU A 351 -19.61 15.97 -23.44
C LEU A 351 -20.72 16.43 -22.48
N LYS A 352 -20.48 17.50 -21.71
CA LYS A 352 -21.49 18.10 -20.83
C LYS A 352 -22.61 18.76 -21.62
N ALA A 353 -22.28 19.47 -22.70
CA ALA A 353 -23.28 20.09 -23.56
C ALA A 353 -24.22 19.05 -24.19
N THR A 354 -23.66 17.94 -24.68
CA THR A 354 -24.42 16.81 -25.22
C THR A 354 -25.27 16.13 -24.14
N ALA A 355 -24.74 15.95 -22.94
CA ALA A 355 -25.47 15.41 -21.80
C ALA A 355 -26.67 16.28 -21.39
N ALA A 356 -26.50 17.61 -21.42
CA ALA A 356 -27.53 18.56 -21.03
C ALA A 356 -28.76 18.51 -21.95
N LEU A 357 -28.61 18.09 -23.22
CA LEU A 357 -29.72 17.87 -24.14
C LEU A 357 -30.64 16.71 -23.73
N TYR A 358 -30.18 15.83 -22.85
CA TYR A 358 -30.90 14.62 -22.42
C TYR A 358 -31.34 14.65 -20.95
N ASN A 359 -31.09 15.77 -20.25
CA ASN A 359 -31.43 15.93 -18.84
C ASN A 359 -32.95 15.87 -18.63
#